data_AF-A0A8I0M7B0-F1
#
_entry.id   AF-A0A8I0M7B0-F1
#
_cell.length_a   1.000
_cell.length_b   1.000
_cell.length_c   1.000
_cell.angle_alpha   90.00
_cell.angle_beta   90.00
_cell.angle_gamma   90.00
#
_symmetry.space_group_name_H-M   'P 1'
#
loop_
_entity.id
_entity.type
_entity.pdbx_description
1 polymer ?
#
loop_
_entity_poly.entity_id
_entity_poly.type
_entity_poly.pdbx_seq_one_letter_code
_entity_poly.pdbx_strand_id
1 'polypeptide(L)'
;MALLKLLLTRPIAVLMLALGFLSACTVVVDEPRPGPRPTRPPVCTMEYAPVCGERGNRMRTFPNSCQARADGFNVIHRGECRPDYRPPDREPQACTMEYNPVCGQRGRRTQTFSNACQARSEGFQVIGRGECRRDDDRPSEGQFCTREFAPVCGQRGGRVQTFSNACEAGGAGFRVVHRGECR
;
A
#
# COMPACT_ATOMS: atom_id res chain seq x y z
N MET A 1 -50.72 -39.74 15.96
CA MET A 1 -51.08 -38.38 15.47
C MET A 1 -51.97 -37.59 16.45
N ALA A 2 -51.66 -37.62 17.76
CA ALA A 2 -52.36 -36.81 18.77
C ALA A 2 -51.41 -35.78 19.43
N LEU A 3 -50.12 -36.10 19.59
CA LEU A 3 -49.10 -35.16 20.10
C LEU A 3 -48.89 -33.95 19.18
N LEU A 4 -48.92 -34.14 17.86
CA LEU A 4 -48.67 -33.05 16.90
C LEU A 4 -49.79 -32.00 16.88
N LYS A 5 -51.02 -32.38 17.25
CA LYS A 5 -52.17 -31.45 17.32
C LYS A 5 -52.15 -30.60 18.59
N LEU A 6 -51.52 -31.06 19.68
CA LEU A 6 -51.38 -30.28 20.91
C LEU A 6 -50.47 -29.05 20.68
N LEU A 7 -49.39 -29.24 19.92
CA LEU A 7 -48.39 -28.22 19.61
C LEU A 7 -48.91 -27.08 18.70
N LEU A 8 -50.03 -27.27 18.00
CA LEU A 8 -50.68 -26.26 17.14
C LEU A 8 -51.93 -25.64 17.77
N THR A 9 -52.13 -25.78 19.08
CA THR A 9 -53.16 -25.01 19.76
C THR A 9 -52.66 -23.58 19.97
N ARG A 10 -53.47 -22.59 19.54
CA ARG A 10 -53.18 -21.14 19.63
C ARG A 10 -52.54 -20.67 20.95
N PRO A 11 -52.89 -21.15 22.16
CA PRO A 11 -52.26 -20.67 23.38
C PRO A 11 -50.79 -21.10 23.53
N ILE A 12 -50.41 -22.29 23.06
CA ILE A 12 -49.03 -22.80 23.17
C ILE A 12 -48.12 -22.10 22.16
N ALA A 13 -48.61 -21.86 20.94
CA ALA A 13 -47.88 -21.08 19.95
C ALA A 13 -47.63 -19.64 20.42
N VAL A 14 -48.59 -19.01 21.09
CA VAL A 14 -48.45 -17.68 21.70
C VAL A 14 -47.46 -17.68 22.86
N LEU A 15 -47.46 -18.73 23.70
CA LEU A 15 -46.51 -18.88 24.81
C LEU A 15 -45.05 -19.04 24.31
N MET A 16 -44.84 -19.85 23.27
CA MET A 16 -43.51 -20.06 22.66
C MET A 16 -43.01 -18.80 21.95
N LEU A 17 -43.90 -18.03 21.30
CA LEU A 17 -43.56 -16.71 20.74
C LEU A 17 -43.19 -15.71 21.85
N ALA A 18 -43.93 -15.67 22.96
CA ALA A 18 -43.65 -14.78 24.08
C ALA A 18 -42.31 -15.07 24.77
N LEU A 19 -41.94 -16.35 24.90
CA LEU A 19 -40.64 -16.77 25.44
C LEU A 19 -39.46 -16.41 24.53
N GLY A 20 -39.65 -16.42 23.21
CA GLY A 20 -38.62 -15.99 22.24
C GLY A 20 -38.31 -14.49 22.30
N PHE A 21 -39.30 -13.65 22.62
CA PHE A 21 -39.11 -12.19 22.72
C PHE A 21 -38.39 -11.75 24.00
N LEU A 22 -38.45 -12.53 25.09
CA LEU A 22 -37.76 -12.20 26.36
C LEU A 22 -36.23 -12.40 26.30
N SER A 23 -35.73 -13.15 25.30
CA SER A 23 -34.29 -13.38 25.13
C SER A 23 -33.56 -12.26 24.34
N ALA A 24 -34.29 -11.27 23.81
CA ALA A 24 -33.73 -10.25 22.91
C ALA A 24 -33.19 -8.99 23.61
N CYS A 25 -33.23 -8.92 24.94
CA CYS A 25 -32.85 -7.74 25.71
C CYS A 25 -31.50 -7.85 26.43
N THR A 26 -30.49 -8.49 25.83
CA THR A 26 -29.11 -8.36 26.34
C THR A 26 -28.56 -7.03 25.85
N VAL A 27 -28.47 -6.04 26.75
CA VAL A 27 -27.72 -4.81 26.49
C VAL A 27 -26.25 -5.19 26.29
N VAL A 28 -25.78 -5.10 25.05
CA VAL A 28 -24.34 -5.17 24.76
C VAL A 28 -23.77 -3.87 25.32
N VAL A 29 -23.06 -3.95 26.45
CA VAL A 29 -22.27 -2.82 26.92
C VAL A 29 -21.07 -2.76 25.99
N ASP A 30 -21.16 -1.94 24.94
CA ASP A 30 -19.99 -1.55 24.15
C ASP A 30 -19.08 -0.74 25.08
N GLU A 31 -18.08 -1.39 25.67
CA GLU A 31 -17.03 -0.70 26.38
C GLU A 31 -16.35 0.25 25.37
N PRO A 32 -16.31 1.57 25.62
CA PRO A 32 -15.59 2.48 24.75
C PRO A 32 -14.14 2.02 24.68
N ARG A 33 -13.69 1.64 23.49
CA ARG A 33 -12.27 1.37 23.24
C ARG A 33 -11.48 2.56 23.80
N PRO A 34 -10.40 2.34 24.57
CA PRO A 34 -9.57 3.42 25.05
C PRO A 34 -9.21 4.32 23.88
N GLY A 35 -9.74 5.54 23.90
CA GLY A 35 -9.45 6.52 22.87
C GLY A 35 -7.94 6.78 22.81
N PRO A 36 -7.42 7.28 21.68
CA PRO A 36 -6.04 7.73 21.60
C PRO A 36 -5.76 8.64 22.81
N ARG A 37 -4.68 8.35 23.56
CA ARG A 37 -4.29 9.20 24.68
C ARG A 37 -4.24 10.64 24.18
N PRO A 38 -4.86 11.61 24.87
CA PRO A 38 -4.77 13.00 24.45
C PRO A 38 -3.29 13.37 24.38
N THR A 39 -2.80 13.60 23.17
CA THR A 39 -1.48 14.18 22.94
C THR A 39 -1.50 15.53 23.59
N ARG A 40 -0.91 15.62 24.79
CA ARG A 40 -0.72 16.89 25.46
C ARG A 40 0.02 17.81 24.48
N PRO A 41 -0.41 19.07 24.32
CA PRO A 41 0.32 20.03 23.51
C PRO A 41 1.79 20.02 23.93
N PRO A 42 2.75 19.97 22.99
CA PRO A 42 4.16 20.02 23.36
C PRO A 42 4.42 21.35 24.10
N VAL A 43 5.09 21.26 25.24
CA VAL A 43 5.51 22.45 25.98
C VAL A 43 6.70 23.04 25.24
N CYS A 44 6.54 24.23 24.68
CA CYS A 44 7.59 24.93 23.94
C CYS A 44 8.29 25.95 24.81
N THR A 45 9.59 26.10 24.59
CA THR A 45 10.37 27.21 25.16
C THR A 45 9.95 28.53 24.51
N MET A 46 10.21 29.63 25.21
CA MET A 46 10.04 31.00 24.71
C MET A 46 11.27 31.48 23.91
N GLU A 47 12.13 30.56 23.50
CA GLU A 47 13.28 30.86 22.65
C GLU A 47 12.80 31.39 21.30
N TYR A 48 13.38 32.50 20.85
CA TYR A 48 13.11 33.08 19.54
C TYR A 48 14.21 32.65 18.55
N ALA A 49 13.87 31.66 17.73
CA ALA A 49 14.72 31.11 16.68
C ALA A 49 13.81 30.83 15.47
N PRO A 50 13.46 31.87 14.69
CA PRO A 50 12.35 31.81 13.76
C PRO A 50 12.56 30.75 12.69
N VAL A 51 11.47 30.13 12.27
CA VAL A 51 11.46 29.12 11.20
C VAL A 51 10.30 29.34 10.25
N CYS A 52 10.49 28.97 9.00
CA CYS A 52 9.40 28.89 8.04
C CYS A 52 8.85 27.47 8.03
N GLY A 53 7.56 27.35 8.33
CA GLY A 53 6.84 26.08 8.31
C GLY A 53 5.88 26.00 7.13
N GLU A 54 5.68 24.80 6.59
CA GLU A 54 4.68 24.50 5.57
C GLU A 54 3.62 23.52 6.08
N ARG A 55 2.37 23.71 5.65
CA ARG A 55 1.27 22.76 5.85
C ARG A 55 0.36 22.77 4.63
N GLY A 56 0.49 21.75 3.79
CA GLY A 56 -0.13 21.74 2.47
C GLY A 56 0.44 22.88 1.62
N ASN A 57 -0.42 23.77 1.10
CA ASN A 57 0.00 24.91 0.28
C ASN A 57 0.17 26.22 1.07
N ARG A 58 0.18 26.17 2.42
CA ARG A 58 0.32 27.35 3.28
C ARG A 58 1.70 27.37 3.91
N MET A 59 2.38 28.51 3.81
CA MET A 59 3.63 28.78 4.53
C MET A 59 3.37 29.83 5.62
N ARG A 60 4.01 29.65 6.78
CA ARG A 60 3.91 30.59 7.91
C ARG A 60 5.19 30.62 8.73
N THR A 61 5.59 31.81 9.15
CA THR A 61 6.69 32.00 10.10
C THR A 61 6.26 31.64 11.50
N PHE A 62 7.09 30.90 12.22
CA PHE A 62 6.91 30.57 13.63
C PHE A 62 8.07 31.11 14.46
N PRO A 63 7.82 31.54 15.71
CA PRO A 63 8.89 32.00 16.62
C PRO A 63 9.99 30.96 16.85
N ASN A 64 9.64 29.67 16.85
CA ASN A 64 10.60 28.59 16.91
C ASN A 64 10.04 27.28 16.33
N SER A 65 10.95 26.30 16.18
CA SER A 65 10.63 24.99 15.61
C SER A 65 9.69 24.13 16.46
N CYS A 66 9.61 24.37 17.78
CA CYS A 66 8.67 23.67 18.64
C CYS A 66 7.25 24.14 18.34
N GLN A 67 7.02 25.45 18.31
CA GLN A 67 5.70 26.03 18.02
C GLN A 67 5.21 25.68 16.61
N ALA A 68 6.11 25.63 15.62
CA ALA A 68 5.78 25.16 14.28
C ALA A 68 5.22 23.73 14.28
N ARG A 69 5.90 22.80 14.97
CA ARG A 69 5.47 21.41 15.08
C ARG A 69 4.20 21.24 15.92
N ALA A 70 4.06 22.03 16.99
CA ALA A 70 2.85 22.07 17.83
C ALA A 70 1.60 22.41 17.00
N ASP A 71 1.74 23.32 16.04
CA ASP A 71 0.68 23.74 15.11
C ASP A 71 0.52 22.81 13.89
N GLY A 72 1.31 21.73 13.82
CA GLY A 72 1.27 20.73 12.75
C GLY A 72 1.89 21.20 11.43
N PHE A 73 2.85 22.12 11.48
CA PHE A 73 3.63 22.55 10.32
C PHE A 73 4.97 21.80 10.26
N ASN A 74 5.39 21.45 9.05
CA ASN A 74 6.73 20.93 8.79
C ASN A 74 7.70 22.10 8.58
N VAL A 75 8.82 22.12 9.28
CA VAL A 75 9.82 23.19 9.11
C VAL A 75 10.58 22.96 7.80
N ILE A 76 10.49 23.91 6.87
CA ILE A 76 11.18 23.85 5.56
C ILE A 76 12.55 24.51 5.60
N HIS A 77 12.71 25.61 6.35
CA HIS A 77 14.01 26.25 6.55
C HIS A 77 14.04 27.08 7.84
N ARG A 78 15.25 27.47 8.26
CA ARG A 78 15.48 28.42 9.36
C ARG A 78 15.28 29.85 8.88
N GLY A 79 14.85 30.73 9.78
CA GLY A 79 14.46 32.10 9.47
C GLY A 79 12.99 32.22 9.07
N GLU A 80 12.52 33.45 8.90
CA GLU A 80 11.15 33.74 8.52
C GLU A 80 10.85 33.33 7.06
N CYS A 81 9.58 33.00 6.78
CA CYS A 81 9.15 32.76 5.41
C CYS A 81 9.34 34.01 4.55
N ARG A 82 9.96 33.83 3.38
CA ARG A 82 10.09 34.89 2.37
C ARG A 82 9.32 34.48 1.12
N PRO A 83 8.59 35.40 0.46
CA PRO A 83 7.89 35.11 -0.80
C PRO A 83 8.84 34.57 -1.88
N ASP A 84 10.09 35.06 -1.87
CA ASP A 84 11.13 34.71 -2.82
C ASP A 84 11.98 33.51 -2.37
N TYR A 85 11.59 32.82 -1.28
CA TYR A 85 12.27 31.59 -0.90
C TYR A 85 11.99 30.53 -1.95
N ARG A 86 12.91 30.40 -2.89
CA ARG A 86 13.09 29.20 -3.69
C ARG A 86 13.87 28.24 -2.80
N PRO A 87 13.32 27.07 -2.42
CA PRO A 87 14.16 26.00 -1.92
C PRO A 87 15.32 25.85 -2.89
N PRO A 88 16.58 25.66 -2.42
CA PRO A 88 17.65 25.35 -3.35
C PRO A 88 17.16 24.15 -4.16
N ASP A 89 16.92 24.37 -5.46
CA ASP A 89 16.73 23.30 -6.42
C ASP A 89 17.91 22.37 -6.15
N ARG A 90 17.61 21.11 -5.78
CA ARG A 90 18.65 20.13 -5.44
C ARG A 90 19.75 20.32 -6.48
N GLU A 91 20.94 20.72 -6.02
CA GLU A 91 22.03 21.05 -6.91
C GLU A 91 22.13 19.97 -7.97
N PRO A 92 22.28 20.31 -9.26
CA PRO A 92 22.34 19.32 -10.33
C PRO A 92 23.39 18.28 -9.97
N GLN A 93 22.94 17.12 -9.50
CA GLN A 93 23.85 16.10 -9.03
C GLN A 93 24.53 15.52 -10.27
N ALA A 94 25.82 15.79 -10.43
CA ALA A 94 26.61 15.23 -11.51
C ALA A 94 26.65 13.71 -11.36
N CYS A 95 25.97 13.01 -12.28
CA CYS A 95 25.97 11.56 -12.33
C CYS A 95 26.95 11.08 -13.40
N THR A 96 27.60 9.96 -13.12
CA THR A 96 28.40 9.26 -14.13
C THR A 96 27.50 8.74 -15.25
N MET A 97 28.07 8.57 -16.44
CA MET A 97 27.40 7.95 -17.59
C MET A 97 27.43 6.40 -17.52
N GLU A 98 27.74 5.84 -16.35
CA GLU A 98 27.75 4.39 -16.14
C GLU A 98 26.33 3.84 -16.27
N TYR A 99 26.18 2.78 -17.06
CA TYR A 99 24.91 2.10 -17.25
C TYR A 99 24.81 0.89 -16.33
N ASN A 100 24.12 1.06 -15.20
CA ASN A 100 23.79 0.05 -14.20
C ASN A 100 22.31 0.22 -13.82
N PRO A 101 21.37 -0.29 -14.65
CA PRO A 101 19.98 0.14 -14.58
C PRO A 101 19.33 -0.20 -13.25
N VAL A 102 18.42 0.67 -12.81
CA VAL A 102 17.65 0.49 -11.58
C VAL A 102 16.18 0.84 -11.79
N CYS A 103 15.31 0.18 -11.03
CA CYS A 103 13.90 0.54 -10.95
C CYS A 103 13.69 1.51 -9.80
N GLY A 104 13.28 2.73 -10.13
CA GLY A 104 12.96 3.80 -9.17
C GLY A 104 11.45 3.94 -8.98
N GLN A 105 11.03 4.33 -7.78
CA GLN A 105 9.62 4.61 -7.44
C GLN A 105 9.48 6.03 -6.85
N ARG A 106 8.43 6.74 -7.29
CA ARG A 106 8.00 8.01 -6.70
C ARG A 106 6.48 8.04 -6.60
N GLY A 107 5.96 7.89 -5.39
CA GLY A 107 4.54 7.69 -5.16
C GLY A 107 4.04 6.41 -5.85
N ARG A 108 3.05 6.54 -6.75
CA ARG A 108 2.51 5.41 -7.53
C ARG A 108 3.25 5.13 -8.84
N ARG A 109 4.24 5.94 -9.21
CA ARG A 109 4.97 5.81 -10.48
C ARG A 109 6.24 5.00 -10.26
N THR A 110 6.51 4.06 -11.16
CA THR A 110 7.79 3.35 -11.26
C THR A 110 8.43 3.67 -12.62
N GLN A 111 9.74 3.87 -12.64
CA GLN A 111 10.48 4.22 -13.85
C GLN A 111 11.89 3.62 -13.80
N THR A 112 12.38 3.14 -14.94
CA THR A 112 13.76 2.68 -15.12
C THR A 112 14.70 3.88 -15.27
N PHE A 113 15.83 3.85 -14.57
CA PHE A 113 16.91 4.84 -14.68
C PHE A 113 18.21 4.15 -15.10
N SER A 114 19.05 4.87 -15.85
CA SER A 114 20.34 4.36 -16.33
C SER A 114 21.27 3.94 -15.19
N ASN A 115 21.18 4.63 -14.06
CA ASN A 115 21.86 4.26 -12.82
C ASN A 115 21.18 4.84 -11.58
N ALA A 116 21.63 4.39 -10.41
CA ALA A 116 21.11 4.83 -9.12
C ALA A 116 21.35 6.31 -8.82
N CYS A 117 22.37 6.94 -9.41
CA CYS A 117 22.59 8.38 -9.23
C CYS A 117 21.47 9.17 -9.92
N GLN A 118 21.19 8.87 -11.20
CA GLN A 118 20.12 9.53 -11.96
C GLN A 118 18.74 9.36 -11.31
N ALA A 119 18.45 8.16 -10.80
CA ALA A 119 17.20 7.93 -10.06
C ALA A 119 17.05 8.87 -8.86
N ARG A 120 18.11 9.04 -8.06
CA ARG A 120 18.09 9.87 -6.86
C ARG A 120 18.08 11.37 -7.18
N SER A 121 18.80 11.80 -8.22
CA SER A 121 18.82 13.21 -8.62
C SER A 121 17.42 13.68 -9.07
N GLU A 122 16.65 12.80 -9.72
CA GLU A 122 15.25 13.05 -10.11
C GLU A 122 14.23 12.80 -8.96
N GLY A 123 14.71 12.42 -7.77
CA GLY A 123 13.87 12.23 -6.58
C GLY A 123 13.08 10.92 -6.55
N PHE A 124 13.56 9.88 -7.22
CA PHE A 124 13.02 8.52 -7.13
C PHE A 124 13.79 7.69 -6.09
N GLN A 125 13.06 6.83 -5.37
CA GLN A 125 13.66 5.83 -4.48
C GLN A 125 13.94 4.55 -5.27
N VAL A 126 15.17 4.04 -5.22
CA VAL A 126 15.51 2.77 -5.87
C VAL A 126 14.85 1.61 -5.11
N ILE A 127 13.98 0.87 -5.79
CA ILE A 127 13.23 -0.28 -5.24
C ILE A 127 13.71 -1.63 -5.80
N GLY A 128 14.48 -1.64 -6.89
CA GLY A 128 14.97 -2.86 -7.51
C GLY A 128 16.22 -2.62 -8.36
N ARG A 129 17.02 -3.67 -8.52
CA ARG A 129 18.13 -3.72 -9.49
C ARG A 129 17.59 -4.10 -10.87
N GLY A 130 18.20 -3.57 -11.91
CA GLY A 130 17.72 -3.73 -13.28
C GLY A 130 16.53 -2.83 -13.59
N GLU A 131 15.98 -2.98 -14.78
CA GLU A 131 14.84 -2.20 -15.25
C GLU A 131 13.57 -2.51 -14.45
N CYS A 132 12.64 -1.56 -14.40
CA CYS A 132 11.31 -1.84 -13.87
C CYS A 132 10.62 -2.89 -14.73
N ARG A 133 10.16 -3.97 -14.08
CA ARG A 133 9.32 -4.96 -14.74
C ARG A 133 8.04 -4.29 -15.22
N ARG A 134 7.71 -4.45 -16.48
CA ARG A 134 6.36 -4.13 -16.97
C ARG A 134 5.50 -5.37 -16.77
N ASP A 135 4.20 -5.17 -16.58
CA ASP A 135 3.24 -6.29 -16.63
C ASP A 135 3.29 -7.01 -17.99
N ASP A 136 3.90 -6.37 -19.00
CA ASP A 136 4.17 -6.85 -20.36
C ASP A 136 5.52 -7.57 -20.54
N ASP A 137 6.30 -7.84 -19.49
CA ASP A 137 7.37 -8.88 -19.54
C ASP A 137 6.77 -10.30 -19.63
N ARG A 138 5.46 -10.37 -19.84
CA ARG A 138 4.76 -11.52 -20.39
C ARG A 138 5.42 -11.86 -21.74
N PRO A 139 5.83 -13.11 -21.94
CA PRO A 139 6.39 -13.54 -23.22
C PRO A 139 5.46 -13.12 -24.36
N SER A 140 6.06 -12.54 -25.38
CA SER A 140 5.41 -11.81 -26.46
C SER A 140 4.24 -12.59 -27.05
N GLU A 141 3.13 -11.89 -27.34
CA GLU A 141 2.10 -12.42 -28.24
C GLU A 141 2.79 -12.81 -29.56
N GLY A 142 2.93 -14.13 -29.78
CA GLY A 142 3.69 -14.68 -30.91
C GLY A 142 4.87 -15.59 -30.56
N GLN A 143 5.05 -16.04 -29.30
CA GLN A 143 6.06 -17.04 -28.99
C GLN A 143 5.79 -18.37 -29.75
N PHE A 144 6.65 -18.71 -30.71
CA PHE A 144 6.62 -19.98 -31.42
C PHE A 144 7.24 -21.08 -30.55
N CYS A 145 6.41 -22.03 -30.11
CA CYS A 145 6.87 -23.18 -29.35
C CYS A 145 7.02 -24.41 -30.25
N THR A 146 8.01 -25.25 -29.95
CA THR A 146 8.09 -26.60 -30.51
C THR A 146 6.94 -27.45 -29.97
N ARG A 147 6.51 -28.46 -30.72
CA ARG A 147 5.52 -29.45 -30.27
C ARG A 147 6.13 -30.53 -29.36
N GLU A 148 7.21 -30.21 -28.66
CA GLU A 148 7.83 -31.12 -27.71
C GLU A 148 6.92 -31.31 -26.50
N PHE A 149 6.76 -32.55 -26.06
CA PHE A 149 5.98 -32.87 -24.86
C PHE A 149 6.91 -33.15 -23.69
N ALA A 150 7.08 -32.14 -22.84
CA ALA A 150 7.89 -32.15 -21.63
C ALA A 150 7.13 -31.37 -20.53
N PRO A 151 6.10 -31.99 -19.91
CA PRO A 151 5.09 -31.26 -19.17
C PRO A 151 5.64 -30.54 -17.95
N VAL A 152 5.03 -29.41 -17.63
CA VAL A 152 5.39 -28.59 -16.46
C VAL A 152 4.16 -28.07 -15.74
N CYS A 153 4.28 -27.87 -14.44
CA CYS A 153 3.26 -27.20 -13.64
C CYS A 153 3.58 -25.70 -13.59
N GLY A 154 2.73 -24.88 -14.19
CA GLY A 154 2.84 -23.43 -14.19
C GLY A 154 1.91 -22.78 -13.17
N GLN A 155 2.31 -21.63 -12.62
CA GLN A 155 1.49 -20.81 -11.73
C GLN A 155 1.42 -19.37 -12.24
N ARG A 156 0.20 -18.80 -12.24
CA ARG A 156 -0.06 -17.38 -12.51
C ARG A 156 -1.06 -16.83 -11.51
N GLY A 157 -0.59 -15.99 -10.60
CA GLY A 157 -1.37 -15.55 -9.44
C GLY A 157 -1.76 -16.77 -8.58
N GLY A 158 -3.05 -16.92 -8.28
CA GLY A 158 -3.59 -18.05 -7.52
C GLY A 158 -3.98 -19.29 -8.35
N ARG A 159 -3.71 -19.30 -9.67
CA ARG A 159 -4.06 -20.42 -10.56
C ARG A 159 -2.84 -21.27 -10.87
N VAL A 160 -2.99 -22.60 -10.81
CA VAL A 160 -2.02 -23.59 -11.27
C VAL A 160 -2.58 -24.34 -12.47
N GLN A 161 -1.74 -24.63 -13.46
CA GLN A 161 -2.13 -25.33 -14.67
C GLN A 161 -0.95 -26.12 -15.24
N THR A 162 -1.22 -27.33 -15.73
CA THR A 162 -0.25 -28.13 -16.49
C THR A 162 -0.14 -27.62 -17.93
N PHE A 163 1.10 -27.48 -18.42
CA PHE A 163 1.40 -27.12 -19.81
C PHE A 163 2.21 -28.23 -20.48
N SER A 164 2.05 -28.39 -21.80
CA SER A 164 2.73 -29.42 -22.60
C SER A 164 4.25 -29.28 -22.53
N ASN A 165 4.74 -28.04 -22.44
CA ASN A 165 6.14 -27.71 -22.23
C ASN A 165 6.31 -26.33 -21.59
N ALA A 166 7.55 -26.03 -21.18
CA ALA A 166 7.90 -24.76 -20.54
C ALA A 166 7.72 -23.54 -21.46
N CYS A 167 7.87 -23.71 -22.77
CA CYS A 167 7.66 -22.63 -23.73
C CYS A 167 6.18 -22.22 -23.76
N GLU A 168 5.25 -23.17 -23.84
CA GLU A 168 3.81 -22.89 -23.80
C GLU A 168 3.37 -22.27 -22.48
N ALA A 169 3.93 -22.73 -21.35
CA ALA A 169 3.70 -22.12 -20.04
C ALA A 169 4.14 -20.64 -20.03
N GLY A 170 5.34 -20.36 -20.55
CA GLY A 170 5.86 -19.01 -20.70
C GLY A 170 4.98 -18.15 -21.59
N GLY A 171 4.66 -18.60 -22.81
CA GLY A 171 3.78 -17.89 -23.76
C GLY A 171 2.40 -17.56 -23.19
N ALA A 172 1.86 -18.43 -22.33
CA ALA A 172 0.61 -18.17 -21.62
C ALA A 172 0.76 -17.25 -20.39
N GLY A 173 1.97 -16.82 -20.05
CA GLY A 173 2.28 -15.96 -18.91
C GLY A 173 2.31 -16.70 -17.56
N PHE A 174 2.51 -18.01 -17.55
CA PHE A 174 2.65 -18.82 -16.34
C PHE A 174 4.14 -19.02 -15.99
N ARG A 175 4.48 -18.89 -14.71
CA ARG A 175 5.81 -19.24 -14.20
C ARG A 175 5.85 -20.72 -13.87
N VAL A 176 6.83 -21.45 -14.39
CA VAL A 176 7.04 -22.87 -14.05
C VAL A 176 7.42 -23.01 -12.57
N VAL A 177 6.63 -23.80 -11.83
CA VAL A 177 6.86 -24.13 -10.41
C VAL A 177 7.72 -25.40 -10.31
N HIS A 178 7.37 -26.44 -11.06
CA HIS A 178 8.13 -27.69 -11.13
C HIS A 178 7.92 -28.41 -12.48
N ARG A 179 8.78 -29.40 -12.74
CA ARG A 179 8.63 -30.32 -13.89
C ARG A 179 7.54 -31.35 -13.61
N GLY A 180 6.90 -31.83 -14.67
CA GLY A 180 5.74 -32.72 -14.61
C GLY A 180 4.43 -31.95 -14.39
N GLU A 181 3.33 -32.67 -14.44
CA GLU A 181 1.98 -32.13 -14.30
C GLU A 181 1.71 -31.64 -12.87
N CYS A 182 0.83 -30.65 -12.71
CA CYS A 182 0.37 -30.20 -11.39
C CYS A 182 -0.35 -31.34 -10.65
N ARG A 183 -0.16 -31.44 -9.34
CA ARG A 183 -0.78 -32.44 -8.45
C ARG A 183 -1.31 -31.77 -7.19
#